data_AF-A0A379ABH1-F1
#
_entry.id   AF-A0A379ABH1-F1
#
_cell.length_a   1.000
_cell.length_b   1.000
_cell.length_c   1.000
_cell.angle_alpha   90.00
_cell.angle_beta   90.00
_cell.angle_gamma   90.00
#
_symmetry.space_group_name_H-M   'P 1'
#
loop_
_entity.id
_entity.type
_entity.pdbx_description
1 polymer ?
#
loop_
_entity_poly.entity_id
_entity_poly.type
_entity_poly.pdbx_seq_one_letter_code
_entity_poly.pdbx_strand_id
1 'polypeptide(L)'
;MSRQTVHIPENFILGAAASAWQTEGWSGKKAGQDSWPDAWYQQDRHVWHNGYGPAVATDFINRFSEDVALMKASGLTHYRTSINWSRFLIDYETATVDEEYAAYYDRLIDEMQRQGIELMLCLEHYELPATLLEQYGGWQSKACR
;
A
#
# COMPACT_ATOMS: atom_id res chain seq x y z
N MET A 1 -17.13 -33.11 22.70
CA MET A 1 -16.03 -32.89 21.73
C MET A 1 -14.72 -32.91 22.50
N SER A 2 -13.75 -33.74 22.11
CA SER A 2 -12.43 -33.73 22.73
C SER A 2 -11.67 -32.49 22.28
N ARG A 3 -11.10 -31.73 23.22
CA ARG A 3 -10.25 -30.58 22.92
C ARG A 3 -8.87 -31.09 22.51
N GLN A 4 -8.43 -30.75 21.31
CA GLN A 4 -7.05 -30.98 20.87
C GLN A 4 -6.25 -29.68 21.05
N THR A 5 -5.01 -29.82 21.51
CA THR A 5 -4.05 -28.72 21.63
C THR A 5 -3.02 -28.87 20.52
N VAL A 6 -2.84 -27.82 19.72
CA VAL A 6 -1.82 -27.74 18.67
C VAL A 6 -0.84 -26.64 19.06
N HIS A 7 0.46 -26.94 18.99
CA HIS A 7 1.51 -25.96 19.21
C HIS A 7 1.89 -25.31 17.88
N ILE A 8 1.86 -23.99 17.83
CA ILE A 8 2.32 -23.21 16.69
C ILE A 8 3.86 -23.19 16.73
N PRO A 9 4.56 -23.32 15.58
CA PRO A 9 6.01 -23.20 15.52
C PRO A 9 6.50 -21.88 16.12
N GLU A 10 7.67 -21.89 16.78
CA GLU A 10 8.23 -20.69 17.42
C GLU A 10 8.51 -19.55 16.44
N ASN A 11 8.79 -19.88 15.18
CA ASN A 11 9.05 -18.93 14.10
C ASN A 11 7.79 -18.62 13.26
N PHE A 12 6.60 -18.93 13.76
CA PHE A 12 5.37 -18.61 13.05
C PHE A 12 5.15 -17.09 12.98
N ILE A 13 4.85 -16.62 11.78
CA ILE A 13 4.59 -15.21 11.52
C ILE A 13 3.12 -14.91 11.77
N LEU A 14 2.84 -14.18 12.85
CA LEU A 14 1.53 -13.60 13.11
C LEU A 14 1.56 -12.14 12.66
N GLY A 15 0.85 -11.85 11.58
CA GLY A 15 0.81 -10.51 11.01
C GLY A 15 -0.54 -10.12 10.45
N ALA A 16 -0.60 -8.92 9.89
CA ALA A 16 -1.74 -8.41 9.13
C ALA A 16 -1.27 -8.00 7.72
N ALA A 17 -2.21 -7.89 6.78
CA ALA A 17 -1.91 -7.51 5.41
C ALA A 17 -2.91 -6.48 4.88
N ALA A 18 -2.40 -5.50 4.14
CA ALA A 18 -3.18 -4.53 3.39
C ALA A 18 -2.48 -4.17 2.05
N SER A 19 -3.05 -3.25 1.29
CA SER A 19 -2.41 -2.62 0.12
C SER A 19 -2.42 -1.11 0.29
N ALA A 20 -1.44 -0.43 -0.32
CA ALA A 20 -1.26 1.01 -0.19
C ALA A 20 -2.49 1.79 -0.67
N TRP A 21 -3.03 1.47 -1.86
CA TRP A 21 -4.22 2.16 -2.38
C TRP A 21 -5.49 1.97 -1.52
N GLN A 22 -5.56 0.92 -0.70
CA GLN A 22 -6.70 0.67 0.21
C GLN A 22 -6.56 1.33 1.58
N THR A 23 -5.37 1.81 1.96
CA THR A 23 -5.11 2.35 3.32
C THR A 23 -4.53 3.76 3.32
N GLU A 24 -3.59 4.09 2.43
CA GLU A 24 -2.79 5.31 2.51
C GLU A 24 -3.60 6.59 2.29
N GLY A 25 -4.49 6.60 1.29
CA GLY A 25 -5.21 7.81 0.89
C GLY A 25 -4.43 8.69 -0.10
N TRP A 26 -5.05 9.78 -0.57
CA TRP A 26 -4.46 10.67 -1.58
C TRP A 26 -3.72 11.89 -1.01
N SER A 27 -3.55 11.97 0.32
CA SER A 27 -2.76 13.06 0.93
C SER A 27 -1.35 13.11 0.31
N GLY A 28 -0.89 14.31 -0.06
CA GLY A 28 0.43 14.52 -0.67
C GLY A 28 0.63 13.95 -2.07
N LYS A 29 -0.44 13.49 -2.74
CA LYS A 29 -0.35 12.93 -4.10
C LYS A 29 -0.17 14.04 -5.15
N LYS A 30 0.72 13.83 -6.11
CA LYS A 30 1.04 14.76 -7.20
C LYS A 30 0.24 14.43 -8.46
N ALA A 31 0.13 15.41 -9.36
CA ALA A 31 -0.51 15.19 -10.66
C ALA A 31 0.22 14.07 -11.44
N GLY A 32 -0.55 13.17 -12.06
CA GLY A 32 0.00 12.04 -12.84
C GLY A 32 0.34 10.79 -12.01
N GLN A 33 0.14 10.82 -10.69
CA GLN A 33 0.35 9.67 -9.79
C GLN A 33 -0.91 8.82 -9.60
N ASP A 34 -1.92 8.96 -10.46
CA ASP A 34 -3.12 8.13 -10.35
C ASP A 34 -2.81 6.68 -10.73
N SER A 35 -3.19 5.75 -9.86
CA SER A 35 -3.22 4.32 -10.15
C SER A 35 -4.52 3.95 -10.87
N TRP A 36 -4.58 2.74 -11.42
CA TRP A 36 -5.80 2.21 -12.02
C TRP A 36 -7.02 2.25 -11.06
N PRO A 37 -6.92 1.83 -9.78
CA PRO A 37 -8.01 2.01 -8.82
C PRO A 37 -8.44 3.46 -8.61
N ASP A 38 -7.51 4.41 -8.67
CA ASP A 38 -7.82 5.84 -8.52
C ASP A 38 -8.61 6.35 -9.71
N ALA A 39 -8.17 6.03 -10.93
CA ALA A 39 -8.88 6.37 -12.16
C ALA A 39 -10.29 5.77 -12.17
N TRP A 40 -10.43 4.50 -11.75
CA TRP A 40 -11.75 3.85 -11.63
C TRP A 40 -12.63 4.55 -10.59
N TYR A 41 -12.09 4.93 -9.43
CA TYR A 41 -12.83 5.67 -8.42
C TYR A 41 -13.28 7.06 -8.88
N GLN A 42 -12.43 7.78 -9.62
CA GLN A 42 -12.74 9.09 -10.19
C GLN A 42 -13.84 9.00 -11.25
N GLN A 43 -13.80 7.98 -12.11
CA GLN A 43 -14.76 7.81 -13.21
C GLN A 43 -16.10 7.24 -12.74
N ASP A 44 -16.09 6.22 -11.89
CA ASP A 44 -17.28 5.43 -11.55
C ASP A 44 -17.60 5.46 -10.05
N ARG A 45 -17.47 6.62 -9.39
CA ARG A 45 -17.68 6.75 -7.93
C ARG A 45 -19.00 6.13 -7.42
N HIS A 46 -20.04 6.09 -8.24
CA HIS A 46 -21.34 5.52 -7.92
C HIS A 46 -21.34 3.99 -7.68
N VAL A 47 -20.35 3.25 -8.21
CA VAL A 47 -20.23 1.80 -7.96
C VAL A 47 -19.57 1.50 -6.61
N TRP A 48 -19.01 2.51 -5.95
CA TRP A 48 -18.34 2.37 -4.67
C TRP A 48 -19.34 2.57 -3.52
N HIS A 49 -19.25 1.72 -2.50
CA HIS A 49 -20.17 1.74 -1.36
C HIS A 49 -20.20 3.11 -0.69
N ASN A 50 -21.31 3.84 -0.80
CA ASN A 50 -21.46 5.21 -0.30
C ASN A 50 -20.34 6.16 -0.75
N GLY A 51 -19.70 5.87 -1.88
CA GLY A 51 -18.54 6.63 -2.36
C GLY A 51 -17.28 6.51 -1.50
N TYR A 52 -17.17 5.52 -0.62
CA TYR A 52 -15.90 5.21 0.07
C TYR A 52 -14.92 4.55 -0.90
N GLY A 53 -13.67 5.01 -0.91
CA GLY A 53 -12.66 4.52 -1.84
C GLY A 53 -11.26 5.06 -1.52
N PRO A 54 -10.32 4.97 -2.48
CA PRO A 54 -8.90 5.25 -2.25
C PRO A 54 -8.58 6.70 -1.90
N ALA A 55 -9.52 7.63 -2.12
CA ALA A 55 -9.29 9.06 -1.86
C ALA A 55 -8.91 9.37 -0.41
N VAL A 56 -9.63 8.76 0.54
CA VAL A 56 -9.34 8.88 1.98
C VAL A 56 -8.82 7.55 2.52
N ALA A 57 -9.38 6.42 2.06
CA ALA A 57 -9.04 5.11 2.59
C ALA A 57 -9.16 5.07 4.13
N THR A 58 -8.09 4.69 4.84
CA THR A 58 -8.00 4.78 6.31
C THR A 58 -7.10 5.93 6.77
N ASP A 59 -6.64 6.78 5.84
CA ASP A 59 -5.70 7.88 6.07
C ASP A 59 -4.35 7.42 6.65
N PHE A 60 -3.91 6.21 6.28
CA PHE A 60 -2.70 5.58 6.85
C PHE A 60 -1.44 6.40 6.58
N ILE A 61 -1.36 7.14 5.46
CA ILE A 61 -0.18 7.95 5.13
C ILE A 61 0.10 9.05 6.17
N ASN A 62 -0.95 9.56 6.83
CA ASN A 62 -0.84 10.59 7.85
C ASN A 62 -0.86 10.00 9.27
N ARG A 63 -1.39 8.78 9.44
CA ARG A 63 -1.70 8.16 10.74
C ARG A 63 -0.91 6.90 11.05
N PHE A 64 0.05 6.52 10.20
CA PHE A 64 0.78 5.27 10.32
C PHE A 64 1.39 5.06 11.71
N SER A 65 1.89 6.09 12.40
CA SER A 65 2.45 5.95 13.75
C SER A 65 1.43 5.48 14.79
N GLU A 66 0.18 5.95 14.70
CA GLU A 66 -0.93 5.48 15.56
C GLU A 66 -1.27 4.03 15.22
N ASP A 67 -1.36 3.72 13.94
CA ASP A 67 -1.75 2.40 13.46
C ASP A 67 -0.68 1.34 13.77
N VAL A 68 0.62 1.67 13.63
CA VAL A 68 1.73 0.78 14.02
C VAL A 68 1.69 0.51 15.53
N ALA A 69 1.39 1.52 16.36
CA ALA A 69 1.24 1.31 17.80
C ALA A 69 0.09 0.34 18.13
N LEU A 70 -1.03 0.42 17.40
CA LEU A 70 -2.14 -0.53 17.52
C LEU A 70 -1.76 -1.95 17.05
N MET A 71 -0.99 -2.07 15.96
CA MET A 71 -0.46 -3.35 15.50
C MET A 71 0.40 -4.01 16.58
N LYS A 72 1.26 -3.24 17.25
CA LYS A 72 2.08 -3.72 18.36
C LYS A 72 1.23 -4.14 19.55
N ALA A 73 0.26 -3.31 19.94
CA ALA A 73 -0.67 -3.62 21.03
C ALA A 73 -1.49 -4.90 20.76
N SER A 74 -1.74 -5.21 19.49
CA SER A 74 -2.44 -6.43 19.04
C SER A 74 -1.54 -7.68 19.01
N GLY A 75 -0.24 -7.54 19.26
CA GLY A 75 0.71 -8.66 19.26
C GLY A 75 1.18 -9.09 17.87
N LEU A 76 1.02 -8.24 16.85
CA LEU A 76 1.54 -8.53 15.52
C LEU A 76 3.07 -8.47 15.51
N THR A 77 3.69 -9.42 14.82
CA THR A 77 5.13 -9.44 14.59
C THR A 77 5.50 -8.95 13.20
N HIS A 78 4.58 -9.04 12.23
CA HIS A 78 4.81 -8.62 10.85
C HIS A 78 3.62 -7.83 10.30
N TYR A 79 3.90 -6.95 9.35
CA TYR A 79 2.87 -6.26 8.57
C TYR A 79 3.22 -6.33 7.09
N ARG A 80 2.29 -6.79 6.26
CA ARG A 80 2.45 -6.82 4.80
C ARG A 80 1.69 -5.66 4.18
N THR A 81 2.37 -4.84 3.41
CA THR A 81 1.73 -3.81 2.57
C THR A 81 2.36 -3.81 1.18
N SER A 82 1.83 -2.98 0.27
CA SER A 82 2.47 -2.69 -1.00
C SER A 82 3.12 -1.32 -1.01
N ILE A 83 4.05 -1.10 -1.94
CA ILE A 83 4.49 0.24 -2.32
C ILE A 83 3.58 0.72 -3.44
N ASN A 84 2.97 1.91 -3.31
CA ASN A 84 2.17 2.44 -4.40
C ASN A 84 3.05 2.87 -5.57
N TRP A 85 3.15 2.02 -6.58
CA TRP A 85 3.98 2.25 -7.76
C TRP A 85 3.64 3.58 -8.46
N SER A 86 2.35 3.90 -8.57
CA SER A 86 1.91 5.15 -9.20
C SER A 86 2.38 6.41 -8.48
N ARG A 87 2.68 6.30 -7.18
CA ARG A 87 3.21 7.38 -6.35
C ARG A 87 4.73 7.36 -6.24
N PHE A 88 5.35 6.19 -6.39
CA PHE A 88 6.78 6.04 -6.18
C PHE A 88 7.62 6.62 -7.32
N LEU A 89 7.10 6.64 -8.54
CA LEU A 89 7.79 7.23 -9.70
C LEU A 89 7.04 8.45 -10.22
N ILE A 90 7.76 9.53 -10.50
CA ILE A 90 7.25 10.72 -11.20
C ILE A 90 7.52 10.69 -12.70
N ASP A 91 8.51 9.91 -13.13
CA ASP A 91 8.80 9.64 -14.54
C ASP A 91 9.14 8.15 -14.68
N TYR A 92 8.32 7.44 -15.46
CA TYR A 92 8.45 6.00 -15.67
C TYR A 92 9.52 5.64 -16.71
N GLU A 93 9.86 6.54 -17.62
CA GLU A 93 10.90 6.31 -18.65
C GLU A 93 12.30 6.44 -18.05
N THR A 94 12.50 7.43 -17.20
CA THR A 94 13.77 7.67 -16.51
C THR A 94 13.86 6.98 -15.15
N ALA A 95 12.76 6.35 -14.69
CA ALA A 95 12.60 5.79 -13.35
C ALA A 95 12.93 6.79 -12.23
N THR A 96 12.53 8.05 -12.42
CA THR A 96 12.76 9.11 -11.43
C THR A 96 11.81 8.91 -10.25
N VAL A 97 12.38 8.78 -9.05
CA VAL A 97 11.66 8.53 -7.80
C VAL A 97 11.03 9.81 -7.26
N ASP A 98 9.84 9.67 -6.67
CA ASP A 98 9.28 10.71 -5.80
C ASP A 98 9.92 10.65 -4.41
N GLU A 99 10.92 11.49 -4.18
CA GLU A 99 11.66 11.53 -2.91
C GLU A 99 10.77 11.87 -1.69
N GLU A 100 9.66 12.60 -1.86
CA GLU A 100 8.73 12.88 -0.75
C GLU A 100 7.98 11.62 -0.32
N TYR A 101 7.59 10.79 -1.29
CA TYR A 101 6.91 9.53 -1.04
C TYR A 101 7.88 8.44 -0.57
N ALA A 102 9.11 8.41 -1.10
CA ALA A 102 10.19 7.56 -0.59
C ALA A 102 10.49 7.88 0.89
N ALA A 103 10.60 9.16 1.23
CA ALA A 103 10.80 9.59 2.62
C ALA A 103 9.64 9.19 3.55
N TYR A 104 8.41 9.04 3.04
CA TYR A 104 7.30 8.48 3.82
C TYR A 104 7.55 7.00 4.16
N TYR A 105 7.98 6.18 3.20
CA TYR A 105 8.34 4.79 3.48
C TYR A 105 9.53 4.67 4.41
N ASP A 106 10.53 5.53 4.32
CA ASP A 106 11.64 5.56 5.30
C ASP A 106 11.09 5.73 6.73
N ARG A 107 10.21 6.73 6.94
CA ARG A 107 9.59 6.95 8.25
C ARG A 107 8.70 5.79 8.71
N LEU A 108 7.98 5.16 7.79
CA LEU A 108 7.14 3.99 8.10
C LEU A 108 8.00 2.79 8.51
N ILE A 109 9.08 2.53 7.77
CA ILE A 109 10.03 1.44 8.04
C ILE A 109 10.68 1.66 9.41
N ASP A 110 11.15 2.88 9.68
CA ASP A 110 11.75 3.24 10.97
C ASP A 110 10.77 3.03 12.12
N GLU A 111 9.51 3.46 11.97
CA GLU A 111 8.49 3.29 13.01
C GLU A 111 8.13 1.82 13.24
N MET A 112 7.99 1.02 12.17
CA MET A 112 7.75 -0.43 12.26
C MET A 112 8.90 -1.14 13.00
N GLN A 113 10.15 -0.84 12.61
CA GLN A 113 11.33 -1.40 13.27
C GLN A 113 11.42 -0.98 14.74
N ARG A 114 11.15 0.29 15.05
CA ARG A 114 11.13 0.81 16.43
C ARG A 114 10.13 0.06 17.31
N GLN A 115 9.00 -0.38 16.74
CA GLN A 115 7.97 -1.15 17.43
C GLN A 115 8.22 -2.67 17.41
N GLY A 116 9.27 -3.12 16.72
CA GLY A 116 9.61 -4.53 16.55
C GLY A 116 8.61 -5.28 15.68
N ILE A 117 8.11 -4.61 14.64
CA ILE A 117 7.24 -5.18 13.60
C ILE A 117 8.03 -5.23 12.30
N GLU A 118 8.13 -6.40 11.69
CA GLU A 118 8.83 -6.58 10.43
C GLU A 118 7.90 -6.27 9.24
N LEU A 119 8.35 -5.39 8.35
CA LEU A 119 7.58 -4.95 7.19
C LEU A 119 7.85 -5.88 5.99
N MET A 120 6.80 -6.41 5.38
CA MET A 120 6.86 -7.16 4.12
C MET A 120 6.28 -6.33 2.99
N LEU A 121 7.09 -6.02 1.99
CA LEU A 121 6.71 -5.14 0.88
C LEU A 121 6.35 -5.94 -0.37
N CYS A 122 5.17 -5.68 -0.92
CA CYS A 122 4.73 -6.12 -2.23
C CYS A 122 4.97 -4.99 -3.24
N LEU A 123 5.76 -5.24 -4.29
CA LEU A 123 6.12 -4.17 -5.25
C LEU A 123 4.96 -3.80 -6.18
N GLU A 124 4.05 -4.73 -6.45
CA GLU A 124 2.84 -4.49 -7.24
C GLU A 124 1.66 -5.19 -6.58
N HIS A 125 0.54 -4.47 -6.43
CA HIS A 125 -0.66 -4.99 -5.78
C HIS A 125 -1.94 -4.37 -6.38
N TYR A 126 -2.13 -4.55 -7.70
CA TYR A 126 -3.25 -4.00 -8.47
C TYR A 126 -3.30 -2.47 -8.55
N GLU A 127 -2.15 -1.81 -8.46
CA GLU A 127 -2.02 -0.35 -8.45
C GLU A 127 -1.14 0.16 -9.59
N LEU A 128 -1.25 -0.50 -10.76
CA LEU A 128 -0.62 -0.06 -12.00
C LEU A 128 -0.89 1.43 -12.24
N PRO A 129 0.15 2.24 -12.55
CA PRO A 129 -0.03 3.63 -12.93
C PRO A 129 -1.01 3.79 -14.11
N ALA A 130 -2.00 4.67 -13.96
CA ALA A 130 -2.98 4.96 -15.00
C ALA A 130 -2.30 5.44 -16.29
N THR A 131 -1.25 6.26 -16.17
CA THR A 131 -0.43 6.71 -17.30
C THR A 131 0.14 5.55 -18.12
N LEU A 132 0.62 4.48 -17.48
CA LEU A 132 1.14 3.31 -18.20
C LEU A 132 0.02 2.52 -18.88
N LEU A 133 -1.16 2.47 -18.27
CA LEU A 133 -2.34 1.86 -18.89
C LEU A 133 -2.78 2.65 -20.12
N GLU A 134 -2.84 3.97 -20.04
CA GLU A 134 -3.31 4.85 -21.11
C GLU A 134 -2.32 4.93 -22.28
N GLN A 135 -1.02 5.07 -21.98
CA GLN A 135 0.01 5.23 -23.01
C GLN A 135 0.40 3.91 -23.67
N TYR A 136 0.44 2.83 -22.90
CA TYR A 136 1.02 1.56 -23.35
C TYR A 136 0.05 0.38 -23.30
N GLY A 137 -1.18 0.54 -22.80
CA GLY A 137 -2.09 -0.59 -22.59
C GLY A 137 -1.70 -1.49 -21.41
N GLY A 138 -0.85 -0.97 -20.50
CA GLY A 138 -0.40 -1.66 -19.30
C GLY A 138 0.32 -2.98 -19.61
N TRP A 139 -0.02 -4.04 -18.88
CA TRP A 139 0.60 -5.37 -19.00
C TRP A 139 0.48 -6.02 -20.39
N GLN A 140 -0.36 -5.50 -21.28
CA GLN A 140 -0.43 -5.97 -22.67
C GLN A 140 0.81 -5.55 -23.46
N SER A 141 1.45 -4.44 -23.11
CA SER A 141 2.69 -3.98 -23.73
C SER A 141 3.91 -4.70 -23.18
N LYS A 142 4.95 -4.79 -24.00
CA LYS A 142 6.29 -5.25 -23.56
C LYS A 142 7.05 -4.16 -22.82
N ALA A 143 6.68 -2.89 -22.99
CA ALA A 143 7.31 -1.78 -22.28
C ALA A 143 6.98 -1.76 -20.78
N CYS A 144 5.86 -2.38 -20.39
CA CYS A 144 5.42 -2.47 -19.00
C CYS A 144 5.69 -3.83 -18.35
N ARG A 145 6.35 -4.76 -19.05
CA ARG A 145 6.61 -6.15 -18.60
C ARG A 145 8.07 -6.38 -18.28
#